data_AF-A0A6G1LZH4-F1
#
_entry.id   AF-A0A6G1LZH4-F1
#
_cell.length_a   1.000
_cell.length_b   1.000
_cell.length_c   1.000
_cell.angle_alpha   90.00
_cell.angle_beta   90.00
_cell.angle_gamma   90.00
#
_symmetry.space_group_name_H-M   'P 1'
#
loop_
_entity.id
_entity.type
_entity.pdbx_description
1 polymer ?
#
loop_
_entity_poly.entity_id
_entity_poly.type
_entity_poly.pdbx_seq_one_letter_code
_entity_poly.pdbx_strand_id
1 'polypeptide(L)'
;MQHMTSLKKNTIKPNENIIDWFNNRANFGMDRYNVSKLLLTGFTNELASKIDSSQVVVNSMCPGLVATNFDTNSPWYLKYLMKGVRSLMARTPSEGARALTLAAITGTEGNGKYYSDGKETPSAALLLTEDGKAFQKKLWDQTLERIQQLDPTSPPPI
;
A
#
# COMPACT_ATOMS: atom_id res chain seq x y z
N MET A 1 -1.99 -3.25 -8.09
CA MET A 1 -3.07 -2.33 -7.65
C MET A 1 -2.58 -0.91 -7.40
N GLN A 2 -1.40 -0.70 -6.82
CA GLN A 2 -0.84 0.66 -6.66
C GLN A 2 -0.65 1.46 -7.97
N HIS A 3 -0.47 0.77 -9.11
CA HIS A 3 -0.39 1.40 -10.43
C HIS A 3 -1.75 1.86 -11.00
N MET A 4 -2.86 1.46 -10.38
CA MET A 4 -4.23 1.71 -10.86
C MET A 4 -4.94 2.74 -9.98
N THR A 5 -4.21 3.78 -9.59
CA THR A 5 -4.68 4.86 -8.72
C THR A 5 -5.10 6.07 -9.55
N SER A 6 -6.16 6.76 -9.13
CA SER A 6 -6.56 8.06 -9.64
C SER A 6 -5.76 9.21 -9.03
N LEU A 7 -4.97 8.94 -7.98
CA LEU A 7 -4.15 9.94 -7.32
C LEU A 7 -3.09 10.48 -8.29
N LYS A 8 -3.18 11.77 -8.59
CA LYS A 8 -2.25 12.49 -9.45
C LYS A 8 -1.32 13.35 -8.61
N LYS A 9 -0.28 13.86 -9.24
CA LYS A 9 0.54 14.93 -8.67
C LYS A 9 -0.37 16.10 -8.25
N ASN A 10 -0.13 16.66 -7.06
CA ASN A 10 -0.85 17.79 -6.48
C ASN A 10 -2.36 17.56 -6.19
N THR A 11 -2.85 16.32 -6.15
CA THR A 11 -4.24 16.06 -5.74
C THR A 11 -4.52 16.57 -4.32
N ILE A 12 -3.54 16.43 -3.42
CA ILE A 12 -3.59 16.95 -2.06
C ILE A 12 -2.65 18.15 -2.01
N LYS A 13 -3.13 19.29 -1.50
CA LYS A 13 -2.31 20.51 -1.45
C LYS A 13 -1.18 20.35 -0.43
N PRO A 14 -0.04 21.05 -0.62
CA PRO A 14 1.10 20.95 0.30
C PRO A 14 0.76 21.25 1.77
N ASN A 15 -0.22 22.09 2.04
CA ASN A 15 -0.66 22.49 3.38
C ASN A 15 -1.81 21.63 3.96
N GLU A 16 -2.39 20.71 3.21
CA GLU A 16 -3.49 19.86 3.69
C GLU A 16 -2.96 18.62 4.44
N ASN A 17 -3.65 18.18 5.49
CA ASN A 17 -3.35 16.91 6.14
C ASN A 17 -3.84 15.75 5.24
N ILE A 18 -2.95 14.82 4.91
CA ILE A 18 -3.21 13.70 4.00
C ILE A 18 -4.28 12.77 4.59
N ILE A 19 -4.17 12.46 5.89
CA ILE A 19 -5.09 11.56 6.58
C ILE A 19 -6.49 12.17 6.62
N ASP A 20 -6.60 13.44 6.99
CA ASP A 20 -7.89 14.14 7.02
C ASP A 20 -8.52 14.26 5.62
N TRP A 21 -7.70 14.54 4.60
CA TRP A 21 -8.15 14.63 3.22
C TRP A 21 -8.80 13.32 2.76
N PHE A 22 -8.19 12.16 3.06
CA PHE A 22 -8.72 10.84 2.69
C PHE A 22 -9.91 10.38 3.56
N ASN A 23 -10.08 10.97 4.75
CA ASN A 23 -11.21 10.72 5.64
C ASN A 23 -12.44 11.60 5.32
N ASN A 24 -12.27 12.69 4.58
CA ASN A 24 -13.37 13.51 4.13
C ASN A 24 -14.22 12.79 3.07
N ARG A 25 -15.51 12.56 3.37
CA ARG A 25 -16.46 11.90 2.46
C ARG A 25 -16.63 12.60 1.11
N ALA A 26 -16.41 13.91 1.04
CA ALA A 26 -16.46 14.67 -0.20
C ALA A 26 -15.36 14.25 -1.20
N ASN A 27 -14.25 13.68 -0.71
CA ASN A 27 -13.12 13.25 -1.52
C ASN A 27 -13.18 11.75 -1.89
N PHE A 28 -14.31 11.08 -1.64
CA PHE A 28 -14.42 9.65 -1.87
C PHE A 28 -14.54 9.33 -3.37
N GLY A 29 -13.46 8.79 -3.94
CA GLY A 29 -13.44 8.24 -5.31
C GLY A 29 -13.92 6.78 -5.39
N MET A 30 -14.14 6.29 -6.62
CA MET A 30 -14.46 4.87 -6.87
C MET A 30 -13.24 3.94 -6.66
N ASP A 31 -12.02 4.47 -6.71
CA ASP A 31 -10.76 3.74 -6.64
C ASP A 31 -10.08 3.82 -5.27
N ARG A 32 -10.82 4.20 -4.20
CA ARG A 32 -10.31 4.36 -2.84
C ARG A 32 -9.47 3.18 -2.35
N TYR A 33 -9.85 1.96 -2.73
CA TYR A 33 -9.08 0.78 -2.40
C TYR A 33 -7.67 0.82 -3.02
N ASN A 34 -7.56 1.16 -4.30
CA ASN A 34 -6.26 1.29 -4.98
C ASN A 34 -5.41 2.40 -4.36
N VAL A 35 -6.04 3.53 -4.03
CA VAL A 35 -5.37 4.63 -3.32
C VAL A 35 -4.88 4.16 -1.94
N SER A 36 -5.70 3.46 -1.16
CA SER A 36 -5.27 2.94 0.15
C SER A 36 -4.07 2.00 0.05
N LYS A 37 -3.99 1.18 -1.01
CA LYS A 37 -2.84 0.30 -1.26
C LYS A 37 -1.60 1.06 -1.70
N LEU A 38 -1.77 2.15 -2.44
CA LEU A 38 -0.68 3.09 -2.75
C LEU A 38 -0.14 3.77 -1.48
N LEU A 39 -1.03 4.26 -0.60
CA LEU A 39 -0.63 4.87 0.68
C LEU A 39 0.14 3.86 1.54
N LEU A 40 -0.34 2.62 1.62
CA LEU A 40 0.36 1.55 2.32
C LEU A 40 1.76 1.33 1.75
N THR A 41 1.93 1.24 0.43
CA THR A 41 3.25 1.12 -0.17
C THR A 41 4.14 2.33 0.11
N GLY A 42 3.60 3.54 0.04
CA GLY A 42 4.34 4.76 0.38
C GLY A 42 4.81 4.79 1.84
N PHE A 43 3.95 4.38 2.77
CA PHE A 43 4.30 4.25 4.19
C PHE A 43 5.40 3.21 4.40
N THR A 44 5.29 2.04 3.76
CA THR A 44 6.30 0.97 3.85
C THR A 44 7.65 1.37 3.27
N ASN A 45 7.68 2.17 2.20
CA ASN A 45 8.94 2.68 1.64
C ASN A 45 9.64 3.64 2.61
N GLU A 46 8.88 4.53 3.25
CA GLU A 46 9.44 5.44 4.26
C GLU A 46 9.92 4.65 5.49
N LEU A 47 9.21 3.61 5.92
CA LEU A 47 9.67 2.67 6.95
C LEU A 47 11.01 2.02 6.57
N ALA A 48 11.11 1.52 5.33
CA ALA A 48 12.32 0.87 4.81
C ALA A 48 13.52 1.81 4.76
N SER A 49 13.30 3.14 4.69
CA SER A 49 14.37 4.14 4.71
C SER A 49 14.87 4.49 6.13
N LYS A 50 14.10 4.15 7.17
CA LYS A 50 14.40 4.50 8.58
C LYS A 50 15.07 3.37 9.35
N ILE A 51 14.92 2.13 8.87
CA ILE A 51 15.50 0.96 9.52
C ILE A 51 16.76 0.52 8.76
N ASP A 52 17.80 0.16 9.50
CA ASP A 52 19.00 -0.45 8.93
C ASP A 52 18.63 -1.81 8.31
N SER A 53 18.80 -1.92 6.98
CA SER A 53 18.45 -3.12 6.22
C SER A 53 19.29 -4.34 6.61
N SER A 54 20.43 -4.15 7.27
CA SER A 54 21.23 -5.25 7.84
C SER A 54 20.54 -5.91 9.04
N GLN A 55 19.62 -5.21 9.70
CA GLN A 55 18.84 -5.73 10.82
C GLN A 55 17.46 -6.23 10.36
N VAL A 56 16.74 -5.43 9.57
CA VAL A 56 15.40 -5.75 9.08
C VAL A 56 15.21 -5.25 7.66
N VAL A 57 14.82 -6.17 6.77
CA VAL A 57 14.41 -5.85 5.40
C VAL A 57 12.90 -5.57 5.37
N VAL A 58 12.52 -4.44 4.78
CA VAL A 58 11.12 -3.99 4.72
C VAL A 58 10.69 -3.85 3.26
N ASN A 59 9.74 -4.68 2.83
CA ASN A 59 9.27 -4.72 1.46
C ASN A 59 7.74 -4.55 1.37
N SER A 60 7.29 -4.02 0.24
CA SER A 60 5.87 -4.03 -0.13
C SER A 60 5.59 -5.15 -1.12
N MET A 61 4.39 -5.74 -1.07
CA MET A 61 4.04 -6.78 -2.02
C MET A 61 2.54 -6.84 -2.38
N CYS A 62 2.24 -7.38 -3.55
CA CYS A 62 0.90 -7.72 -4.03
C CYS A 62 0.91 -9.15 -4.57
N PRO A 63 0.08 -10.07 -4.05
CA PRO A 63 0.13 -11.48 -4.43
C PRO A 63 -0.60 -11.75 -5.76
N GLY A 64 -1.08 -10.68 -6.41
CA GLY A 64 -1.98 -10.73 -7.54
C GLY A 64 -3.42 -10.99 -7.10
N LEU A 65 -4.23 -11.44 -8.07
CA LEU A 65 -5.59 -11.86 -7.78
C LEU A 65 -5.56 -13.24 -7.11
N VAL A 66 -5.93 -13.29 -5.83
CA VAL A 66 -6.03 -14.53 -5.05
C VAL A 66 -7.50 -14.79 -4.72
N ALA A 67 -7.93 -16.05 -4.81
CA ALA A 67 -9.28 -16.50 -4.53
C ALA A 67 -9.59 -16.44 -3.03
N THR A 68 -9.74 -15.22 -2.52
CA THR A 68 -10.09 -14.90 -1.14
C THR A 68 -11.38 -14.08 -1.12
N ASN A 69 -12.06 -14.06 0.03
CA ASN A 69 -13.30 -13.30 0.21
C ASN A 69 -13.05 -11.82 0.56
N PHE A 70 -12.13 -11.13 -0.13
CA PHE A 70 -11.76 -9.75 0.22
C PHE A 70 -12.83 -8.70 -0.15
N ASP A 71 -13.79 -9.06 -1.00
CA ASP A 71 -14.87 -8.22 -1.53
C ASP A 71 -16.22 -8.48 -0.82
N THR A 72 -16.17 -8.99 0.42
CA THR A 72 -17.37 -9.31 1.22
C THR A 72 -18.31 -8.13 1.45
N ASN A 73 -17.81 -6.90 1.40
CA ASN A 73 -18.62 -5.68 1.54
C ASN A 73 -19.00 -5.04 0.20
N SER A 74 -18.65 -5.65 -0.94
CA SER A 74 -19.02 -5.13 -2.26
C SER A 74 -20.51 -5.35 -2.55
N PRO A 75 -21.13 -4.50 -3.40
CA PRO A 75 -22.48 -4.72 -3.90
C PRO A 75 -22.62 -6.10 -4.55
N TRP A 76 -23.81 -6.71 -4.43
CA TRP A 76 -24.05 -8.09 -4.85
C TRP A 76 -23.67 -8.34 -6.32
N TYR A 77 -23.98 -7.41 -7.23
CA TYR A 77 -23.66 -7.52 -8.66
C TYR A 77 -22.15 -7.57 -8.92
N LEU A 78 -21.36 -6.80 -8.16
CA LEU A 78 -19.92 -6.78 -8.29
C LEU A 78 -19.31 -8.08 -7.76
N LYS A 79 -19.87 -8.66 -6.70
CA LYS A 79 -19.46 -9.98 -6.19
C LYS A 79 -19.67 -11.09 -7.22
N TYR A 80 -20.79 -11.08 -7.95
CA TYR A 80 -21.02 -12.08 -9.01
C TYR A 80 -20.02 -11.95 -10.14
N LEU A 81 -19.74 -10.72 -10.59
CA LEU A 81 -18.70 -10.46 -11.59
C LEU A 81 -17.32 -10.92 -11.10
N MET A 82 -16.94 -10.52 -9.88
CA MET A 82 -15.65 -10.87 -9.28
C MET A 82 -15.52 -12.37 -9.02
N LYS A 83 -16.60 -13.08 -8.72
CA LYS A 83 -16.61 -14.54 -8.62
C LYS A 83 -16.27 -15.19 -9.96
N GLY A 84 -16.83 -14.70 -11.07
CA GLY A 84 -16.49 -15.17 -12.41
C GLY A 84 -15.02 -14.91 -12.76
N VAL A 85 -14.53 -13.68 -12.54
CA VAL A 85 -13.12 -13.31 -12.77
C VAL A 85 -12.18 -14.17 -11.92
N ARG A 86 -12.49 -14.38 -10.63
CA ARG A 86 -11.67 -15.21 -9.75
C ARG A 86 -11.65 -16.67 -10.18
N SER A 87 -12.80 -17.21 -10.59
CA SER A 87 -12.87 -18.60 -11.06
C SER A 87 -11.99 -18.86 -12.29
N LEU A 88 -11.69 -17.82 -13.09
CA LEU A 88 -10.91 -17.94 -14.31
C LEU A 88 -9.44 -17.56 -14.13
N MET A 89 -9.14 -16.59 -13.26
CA MET A 89 -7.82 -15.94 -13.20
C MET A 89 -7.19 -15.90 -11.81
N ALA A 90 -7.92 -16.26 -10.74
CA ALA A 90 -7.37 -16.15 -9.40
C ALA A 90 -6.47 -17.33 -9.05
N ARG A 91 -5.37 -17.02 -8.38
CA ARG A 91 -4.51 -18.00 -7.72
C ARG A 91 -5.21 -18.56 -6.49
N THR A 92 -4.82 -19.77 -6.11
CA THR A 92 -5.16 -20.35 -4.82
C THR A 92 -4.50 -19.56 -3.67
N PRO A 93 -5.05 -19.60 -2.45
CA PRO A 93 -4.41 -18.98 -1.29
C PRO A 93 -2.97 -19.45 -1.03
N SER A 94 -2.67 -20.72 -1.29
CA SER A 94 -1.31 -21.27 -1.14
C SER A 94 -0.33 -20.70 -2.17
N GLU A 95 -0.75 -20.51 -3.42
CA GLU A 95 0.04 -19.81 -4.44
C GLU A 95 0.24 -18.33 -4.11
N GLY A 96 -0.79 -17.66 -3.59
CA GLY A 96 -0.68 -16.29 -3.07
C GLY A 96 0.32 -16.19 -1.92
N ALA A 97 0.33 -17.17 -1.01
CA ALA A 97 1.27 -17.25 0.09
C ALA A 97 2.72 -17.41 -0.39
N ARG A 98 2.97 -18.17 -1.47
CA ARG A 98 4.31 -18.27 -2.08
C ARG A 98 4.83 -16.90 -2.53
N ALA A 99 3.99 -16.07 -3.14
CA ALA A 99 4.37 -14.71 -3.54
C ALA A 99 4.74 -13.83 -2.33
N LEU A 100 4.02 -13.98 -1.21
CA LEU A 100 4.34 -13.33 0.06
C LEU A 100 5.69 -13.80 0.61
N THR A 101 5.90 -15.12 0.67
CA THR A 101 7.17 -15.68 1.16
C THR A 101 8.35 -15.17 0.35
N LEU A 102 8.25 -15.14 -0.98
CA LEU A 102 9.32 -14.63 -1.85
C LEU A 102 9.69 -13.18 -1.56
N ALA A 103 8.71 -12.32 -1.25
CA ALA A 103 8.95 -10.94 -0.87
C ALA A 103 9.54 -10.78 0.55
N ALA A 104 9.36 -11.78 1.42
CA ALA A 104 9.81 -11.76 2.82
C ALA A 104 11.22 -12.32 3.02
N ILE A 105 11.72 -13.16 2.11
CA ILE A 105 13.03 -13.84 2.25
C ILE A 105 14.14 -13.21 1.41
N THR A 106 13.94 -11.97 0.94
CA THR A 106 14.95 -11.24 0.17
C THR A 106 16.12 -10.84 1.07
N GLY A 107 17.34 -10.74 0.52
CA GLY A 107 18.46 -10.13 1.23
C GLY A 107 18.33 -8.62 1.32
N THR A 108 19.40 -7.94 1.75
CA THR A 108 19.43 -6.48 1.92
C THR A 108 19.26 -5.74 0.60
N GLU A 109 19.62 -6.36 -0.53
CA GLU A 109 19.35 -5.90 -1.89
C GLU A 109 17.85 -5.80 -2.23
N GLY A 110 17.01 -6.46 -1.42
CA GLY A 110 15.56 -6.44 -1.48
C GLY A 110 14.93 -5.19 -0.86
N ASN A 111 15.61 -4.52 0.07
CA ASN A 111 15.00 -3.54 0.96
C ASN A 111 14.31 -2.38 0.22
N GLY A 112 13.10 -2.05 0.65
CA GLY A 112 12.29 -0.96 0.09
C GLY A 112 11.71 -1.26 -1.30
N LYS A 113 11.81 -2.50 -1.80
CA LYS A 113 11.28 -2.87 -3.11
C LYS A 113 9.81 -3.29 -3.05
N TYR A 114 9.20 -3.27 -4.22
CA TYR A 114 7.85 -3.75 -4.44
C TYR A 114 7.85 -5.06 -5.22
N TYR A 115 7.11 -6.05 -4.71
CA TYR A 115 6.96 -7.35 -5.35
C TYR A 115 5.53 -7.56 -5.80
N SER A 116 5.32 -7.86 -7.07
CA SER A 116 4.02 -8.26 -7.60
C SER A 116 4.12 -9.67 -8.14
N ASP A 117 3.17 -10.53 -7.76
CA ASP A 117 3.09 -11.88 -8.30
C ASP A 117 4.37 -12.72 -8.10
N GLY A 118 5.06 -12.48 -6.99
CA GLY A 118 6.32 -13.14 -6.65
C GLY A 118 7.54 -12.62 -7.42
N LYS A 119 7.42 -11.50 -8.13
CA LYS A 119 8.52 -10.88 -8.88
C LYS A 119 8.75 -9.45 -8.43
N GLU A 120 10.02 -9.04 -8.38
CA GLU A 120 10.36 -7.62 -8.23
C GLU A 120 9.70 -6.84 -9.38
N THR A 121 8.99 -5.77 -9.02
CA THR A 121 8.24 -4.94 -9.97
C THR A 121 8.50 -3.48 -9.60
N PRO A 122 8.69 -2.57 -10.58
CA PRO A 122 8.80 -1.15 -10.29
C PRO A 122 7.64 -0.68 -9.43
N SER A 123 7.91 0.18 -8.44
CA SER A 123 6.84 0.77 -7.63
C SER A 123 6.00 1.75 -8.48
N ALA A 124 4.86 2.19 -7.94
CA ALA A 124 4.04 3.17 -8.64
C ALA A 124 4.86 4.44 -8.97
N ALA A 125 4.85 4.87 -10.23
CA ALA A 125 5.69 5.97 -10.71
C ALA A 125 5.55 7.25 -9.88
N LEU A 126 4.35 7.51 -9.36
CA LEU A 126 4.09 8.65 -8.46
C LEU A 126 5.03 8.65 -7.24
N LEU A 127 5.25 7.50 -6.61
CA LEU A 127 6.08 7.35 -5.41
C LEU A 127 7.58 7.50 -5.71
N LEU A 128 8.00 7.36 -6.97
CA LEU A 128 9.41 7.47 -7.36
C LEU A 128 9.84 8.91 -7.64
N THR A 129 8.90 9.84 -7.79
CA THR A 129 9.19 11.26 -7.98
C THR A 129 9.63 11.94 -6.68
N GLU A 130 10.34 13.06 -6.77
CA GLU A 130 10.72 13.85 -5.59
C GLU A 130 9.50 14.31 -4.77
N ASP A 131 8.43 14.75 -5.44
CA ASP A 131 7.16 15.09 -4.77
C ASP A 131 6.53 13.85 -4.12
N GLY A 132 6.66 12.68 -4.74
CA GLY A 132 6.22 11.41 -4.19
C GLY A 132 6.97 11.01 -2.94
N LYS A 133 8.29 11.23 -2.90
CA LYS A 133 9.11 11.00 -1.70
C LYS A 133 8.72 11.97 -0.58
N ALA A 134 8.54 13.25 -0.90
CA ALA A 134 8.04 14.24 0.05
C ALA A 134 6.64 13.86 0.59
N PHE A 135 5.77 13.35 -0.28
CA PHE A 135 4.47 12.83 0.10
C PHE A 135 4.57 11.63 1.05
N GLN A 136 5.48 10.68 0.80
CA GLN A 136 5.71 9.51 1.66
C GLN A 136 6.18 9.91 3.06
N LYS A 137 7.16 10.82 3.14
CA LYS A 137 7.62 11.37 4.42
C LYS A 137 6.48 12.05 5.17
N LYS A 138 5.71 12.91 4.50
CA LYS A 138 4.57 13.59 5.11
C LYS A 138 3.48 12.61 5.57
N LEU A 139 3.20 11.58 4.78
CA LEU A 139 2.25 10.53 5.13
C LEU A 139 2.70 9.77 6.39
N TRP A 140 3.99 9.43 6.48
CA TRP A 140 4.57 8.79 7.66
C TRP A 140 4.43 9.66 8.90
N ASP A 141 4.92 10.91 8.84
CA ASP A 141 4.91 11.85 9.96
C ASP A 141 3.48 12.05 10.50
N GLN A 142 2.50 12.28 9.60
CA GLN A 142 1.10 12.46 9.98
C GLN A 142 0.43 11.19 10.48
N THR A 143 0.83 10.02 9.99
CA THR A 143 0.31 8.73 10.50
C THR A 143 0.78 8.51 11.94
N LEU A 144 2.04 8.77 12.24
CA LEU A 144 2.57 8.61 13.60
C LEU A 144 2.04 9.66 14.56
N GLU A 145 1.90 10.92 14.11
CA GLU A 145 1.23 11.96 14.89
C GLU A 145 -0.21 11.53 15.25
N ARG A 146 -0.95 10.98 14.28
CA ARG A 146 -2.30 10.49 14.51
C ARG A 146 -2.34 9.32 15.49
N ILE A 147 -1.37 8.40 15.42
CA ILE A 147 -1.24 7.30 16.39
C ILE A 147 -0.99 7.85 17.79
N GLN A 148 -0.06 8.79 17.96
CA GLN A 148 0.23 9.40 19.27
C GLN A 148 -0.98 10.13 19.86
N GLN A 149 -1.79 10.80 19.01
CA GLN A 149 -3.03 11.44 19.45
C GLN A 149 -4.08 10.44 19.94
N LEU A 150 -4.12 9.24 19.35
CA LEU A 150 -5.06 8.18 19.72
C LEU A 150 -4.57 7.35 20.91
N ASP A 151 -3.26 7.16 21.00
CA ASP A 151 -2.58 6.44 22.07
C ASP A 151 -1.34 7.24 22.52
N PRO A 152 -1.50 8.09 23.56
CA PRO A 152 -0.40 8.87 24.10
C PRO A 152 0.71 8.04 24.75
N THR A 153 0.49 6.73 24.96
CA THR A 153 1.48 5.82 25.54
C THR A 153 2.35 5.12 24.49
N SER A 154 2.03 5.30 23.21
CA SER A 154 2.83 4.79 22.09
C SER A 154 4.28 5.27 22.21
N PRO A 155 5.27 4.41 21.90
CA PRO A 155 6.66 4.83 21.78
C PRO A 155 6.82 5.93 20.73
N PRO A 156 7.84 6.80 20.87
CA PRO A 156 8.12 7.81 19.86
C PRO A 156 8.46 7.17 18.51
N PRO A 157 8.23 7.89 17.40
CA PRO A 157 8.69 7.51 16.07
C PRO A 157 10.16 7.10 16.04
N ILE A 158 10.47 6.05 15.28
CA ILE A 158 11.84 5.68 14.88
C ILE A 158 12.40 6.59 13.79
#